data_AF-A0A559RT12-F1
#
_entry.id   AF-A0A559RT12-F1
#
_cell.length_a   1.000
_cell.length_b   1.000
_cell.length_c   1.000
_cell.angle_alpha   90.00
_cell.angle_beta   90.00
_cell.angle_gamma   90.00
#
_symmetry.space_group_name_H-M   'P 1'
#
loop_
_entity.id
_entity.type
_entity.pdbx_description
1 polymer ?
#
loop_
_entity_poly.entity_id
_entity_poly.type
_entity_poly.pdbx_seq_one_letter_code
_entity_poly.pdbx_strand_id
1 'polypeptide(L)'
;MVKSITCRKKVVYHLDFYMTIQDQILTLRRELRKHNENYYLLDAPTISDFEFDKKLEQLKQLEKKYPEYNDINSPTHQVGGAITKNFKTIVHTRRMYTLENTYLKNELQDWVGQISSTLSDKVSFCCEPKYDGISISLTYKHGNLWRAITRGDGLQGDDVTAHISNIKTIPLKLIGNYPQKFDIRGEIVMPKVDFEILNKKRKDRGESEYNSSQSAASASLKFENIHEMSCKNLIFLPYSIVGKDLTINTHSESIYMAKTWGFKVSNLISEVSSFDAIVNCINDTSIERQKLPYDIDGIVIKVNHLTHQKELGFTENAPKWAVAFKFESSDFSLKENEWSFKNWLNGVWGA
;
A
#
# COMPACT_ATOMS: atom_id res chain seq x y z
N MET A 1 -14.05 9.11 -82.90
CA MET A 1 -14.20 8.80 -81.46
C MET A 1 -13.87 7.34 -81.26
N VAL A 2 -12.76 7.02 -80.57
CA VAL A 2 -12.63 6.01 -79.49
C VAL A 2 -11.22 6.24 -78.92
N LYS A 3 -11.14 6.59 -77.63
CA LYS A 3 -9.90 6.94 -76.91
C LYS A 3 -9.13 5.67 -76.55
N SER A 4 -7.83 5.65 -76.85
CA SER A 4 -6.92 4.57 -76.45
C SER A 4 -6.61 4.63 -74.95
N ILE A 5 -6.75 3.48 -74.30
CA ILE A 5 -6.46 3.23 -72.89
C ILE A 5 -4.94 3.28 -72.67
N THR A 6 -4.46 4.15 -71.79
CA THR A 6 -3.11 4.07 -71.22
C THR A 6 -3.20 3.68 -69.76
N CYS A 7 -2.81 2.44 -69.46
CA CYS A 7 -2.72 1.90 -68.11
C CYS A 7 -1.48 2.47 -67.42
N ARG A 8 -1.67 3.41 -66.48
CA ARG A 8 -0.59 3.89 -65.60
C ARG A 8 -0.38 2.87 -64.48
N LYS A 9 0.81 2.28 -64.40
CA LYS A 9 1.26 1.47 -63.26
C LYS A 9 1.17 2.30 -61.98
N LYS A 10 0.34 1.88 -61.03
CA LYS A 10 0.39 2.35 -59.63
C LYS A 10 1.66 1.80 -59.00
N VAL A 11 2.62 2.67 -58.70
CA VAL A 11 3.70 2.35 -57.78
C VAL A 11 3.12 2.42 -56.37
N VAL A 12 3.01 1.26 -55.73
CA VAL A 12 2.66 1.17 -54.30
C VAL A 12 3.98 1.32 -53.53
N TYR A 13 4.14 2.43 -52.82
CA TYR A 13 5.22 2.58 -51.86
C TYR A 13 4.86 1.78 -50.61
N HIS A 14 5.55 0.68 -50.36
CA HIS A 14 5.59 0.06 -49.04
C HIS A 14 6.41 0.98 -48.12
N LEU A 15 5.72 1.70 -47.23
CA LEU A 15 6.35 2.37 -46.10
C LEU A 15 6.54 1.31 -45.02
N ASP A 16 7.74 0.72 -44.97
CA ASP A 16 8.18 -0.07 -43.82
C ASP A 16 8.26 0.87 -42.62
N PHE A 17 7.32 0.72 -41.68
CA PHE A 17 7.27 1.51 -40.46
C PHE A 17 8.39 1.06 -39.52
N TYR A 18 9.59 1.58 -39.73
CA TYR A 18 10.72 1.33 -38.83
C TYR A 18 10.41 1.96 -37.47
N MET A 19 10.13 1.10 -36.48
CA MET A 19 9.90 1.50 -35.11
C MET A 19 11.16 2.21 -34.58
N THR A 20 11.01 3.47 -34.17
CA THR A 20 12.15 4.26 -33.71
C THR A 20 12.71 3.68 -32.40
N ILE A 21 13.97 4.02 -32.07
CA ILE A 21 14.58 3.61 -30.80
C ILE A 21 13.76 4.12 -29.60
N GLN A 22 13.21 5.34 -29.70
CA GLN A 22 12.33 5.89 -28.67
C GLN A 22 11.05 5.05 -28.51
N ASP A 23 10.44 4.63 -29.62
CA ASP A 23 9.24 3.77 -29.59
C ASP A 23 9.53 2.40 -28.99
N GLN A 24 10.71 1.83 -29.26
CA GLN A 24 11.16 0.57 -28.67
C GLN A 24 11.30 0.69 -27.14
N ILE A 25 11.96 1.75 -26.66
CA ILE A 25 12.13 2.03 -25.22
C ILE A 25 10.76 2.22 -24.56
N LEU A 26 9.87 3.03 -25.15
CA LEU A 26 8.53 3.28 -24.62
C LEU A 26 7.66 2.01 -24.58
N THR A 27 7.79 1.16 -25.59
CA THR A 27 7.07 -0.12 -25.67
C THR A 27 7.54 -1.09 -24.59
N LEU A 28 8.86 -1.28 -24.44
CA LEU A 28 9.42 -2.13 -23.39
C LEU A 28 9.03 -1.64 -21.98
N ARG A 29 9.08 -0.32 -21.72
CA ARG A 29 8.60 0.25 -20.45
C ARG A 29 7.13 -0.08 -20.19
N ARG A 30 6.28 0.02 -21.22
CA ARG A 30 4.84 -0.25 -21.12
C ARG A 30 4.56 -1.73 -20.86
N GLU A 31 5.22 -2.63 -21.60
CA GLU A 31 5.10 -4.07 -21.44
C GLU A 31 5.54 -4.52 -20.04
N LEU A 32 6.73 -4.09 -19.58
CA LEU A 32 7.23 -4.42 -18.25
C LEU A 32 6.30 -3.93 -17.14
N ARG A 33 5.74 -2.71 -17.26
CA ARG A 33 4.74 -2.20 -16.32
C ARG A 33 3.47 -3.04 -16.31
N LYS A 34 2.97 -3.42 -17.49
CA LYS A 34 1.76 -4.26 -17.62
C LYS A 34 1.98 -5.67 -17.08
N HIS A 35 3.14 -6.27 -17.28
CA HIS A 35 3.47 -7.56 -16.70
C HIS A 35 3.58 -7.50 -15.18
N ASN A 36 4.16 -6.43 -14.63
CA ASN A 36 4.16 -6.19 -13.18
C ASN A 36 2.72 -6.04 -12.64
N GLU A 37 1.86 -5.26 -13.30
CA GLU A 37 0.44 -5.14 -12.93
C GLU A 37 -0.26 -6.52 -12.92
N ASN A 38 -0.13 -7.28 -14.00
CA ASN A 38 -0.74 -8.60 -14.14
C ASN A 38 -0.25 -9.59 -13.07
N TYR A 39 1.05 -9.61 -12.79
CA TYR A 39 1.64 -10.51 -11.80
C TYR A 39 1.24 -10.12 -10.37
N TYR A 40 1.39 -8.84 -9.98
CA TYR A 40 1.30 -8.44 -8.57
C TYR A 40 -0.07 -7.90 -8.14
N LEU A 41 -0.85 -7.33 -9.06
CA LEU A 41 -2.17 -6.76 -8.75
C LEU A 41 -3.31 -7.72 -9.10
N LEU A 42 -3.17 -8.46 -10.21
CA LEU A 42 -4.23 -9.32 -10.74
C LEU A 42 -4.02 -10.82 -10.45
N ASP A 43 -2.86 -11.20 -9.91
CA ASP A 43 -2.45 -12.61 -9.67
C ASP A 43 -2.59 -13.49 -10.94
N ALA A 44 -2.34 -12.87 -12.09
CA ALA A 44 -2.54 -13.44 -13.43
C ALA A 44 -1.32 -13.17 -14.33
N PRO A 45 -0.13 -13.72 -14.00
CA PRO A 45 1.08 -13.48 -14.77
C PRO A 45 0.90 -13.90 -16.22
N THR A 46 1.33 -13.03 -17.14
CA THR A 46 1.17 -13.21 -18.59
C THR A 46 2.44 -13.69 -19.27
N ILE A 47 3.58 -13.60 -18.58
CA ILE A 47 4.89 -14.11 -19.00
C ILE A 47 5.61 -14.70 -17.78
N SER A 48 6.62 -15.53 -18.01
CA SER A 48 7.49 -16.07 -16.96
C SER A 48 8.52 -15.05 -16.47
N ASP A 49 9.10 -15.28 -15.29
CA ASP A 49 10.17 -14.44 -14.74
C ASP A 49 11.38 -14.34 -15.69
N PHE A 50 11.73 -15.43 -16.37
CA PHE A 50 12.81 -15.45 -17.36
C PHE A 50 12.54 -14.51 -18.55
N GLU A 51 11.31 -14.49 -19.07
CA GLU A 51 10.90 -13.60 -20.16
C GLU A 51 10.89 -12.13 -19.70
N PHE A 52 10.47 -11.88 -18.45
CA PHE A 52 10.49 -10.55 -17.85
C PHE A 52 11.94 -10.02 -17.71
N ASP A 53 12.84 -10.82 -17.16
CA ASP A 53 14.24 -10.45 -16.96
C ASP A 53 14.94 -10.16 -18.29
N LYS A 54 14.65 -10.93 -19.34
CA LYS A 54 15.18 -10.70 -20.69
C LYS A 54 14.73 -9.34 -21.26
N LYS A 55 13.44 -9.00 -21.09
CA LYS A 55 12.90 -7.69 -21.52
C LYS A 55 13.49 -6.54 -20.71
N LEU A 56 13.70 -6.73 -19.41
CA LEU A 56 14.30 -5.72 -18.53
C LEU A 56 15.77 -5.46 -18.90
N GLU A 57 16.53 -6.51 -19.20
CA GLU A 57 17.92 -6.39 -19.65
C GLU A 57 18.02 -5.69 -21.02
N GLN A 58 17.12 -6.01 -21.94
CA GLN A 58 17.02 -5.29 -23.22
C GLN A 58 16.75 -3.79 -23.01
N LEU A 59 15.83 -3.44 -22.11
CA LEU A 59 15.55 -2.04 -21.79
C LEU A 59 16.77 -1.34 -21.16
N LYS A 60 17.49 -2.00 -20.24
CA LYS A 60 18.72 -1.46 -19.65
C LYS A 60 19.78 -1.14 -20.70
N GLN A 61 19.98 -2.03 -21.66
CA GLN A 61 20.96 -1.84 -22.74
C GLN A 61 20.59 -0.65 -23.63
N LEU A 62 19.30 -0.51 -23.97
CA LEU A 62 18.82 0.61 -24.77
C LEU A 62 18.97 1.95 -24.03
N GLU A 63 18.58 2.03 -22.77
CA GLU A 63 18.68 3.27 -22.00
C GLU A 63 20.13 3.67 -21.69
N LYS A 64 21.01 2.69 -21.53
CA LYS A 64 22.46 2.93 -21.43
C LYS A 64 23.04 3.49 -22.73
N LYS A 65 22.55 3.02 -23.88
CA LYS A 65 23.02 3.44 -25.21
C LYS A 65 22.44 4.79 -25.65
N TYR A 66 21.25 5.14 -25.16
CA TYR A 66 20.55 6.38 -25.51
C TYR A 66 20.13 7.17 -24.25
N PRO A 67 21.08 7.85 -23.58
CA PRO A 67 20.83 8.54 -22.32
C PRO A 67 19.81 9.69 -22.43
N GLU A 68 19.60 10.24 -23.63
CA GLU A 68 18.62 11.29 -23.91
C GLU A 68 17.16 10.85 -23.65
N TYR A 69 16.90 9.54 -23.64
CA TYR A 69 15.59 8.97 -23.32
C TYR A 69 15.47 8.53 -21.86
N ASN A 70 16.44 8.85 -21.02
CA ASN A 70 16.41 8.50 -19.61
C ASN A 70 15.14 9.04 -18.93
N ASP A 71 14.43 8.16 -18.23
CA ASP A 71 13.24 8.49 -17.45
C ASP A 71 13.48 7.90 -16.07
N ILE A 72 13.50 8.75 -15.04
CA ILE A 72 13.71 8.32 -13.65
C ILE A 72 12.68 7.29 -13.17
N ASN A 73 11.52 7.22 -13.84
CA ASN A 73 10.45 6.25 -13.58
C ASN A 73 10.54 5.00 -14.47
N SER A 74 11.65 4.78 -15.17
CA SER A 74 11.87 3.57 -15.94
C SER A 74 11.97 2.34 -15.03
N PRO A 75 11.41 1.17 -15.43
CA PRO A 75 11.60 -0.10 -14.72
C PRO A 75 13.07 -0.48 -14.48
N THR A 76 14.01 0.07 -15.25
CA THR A 76 15.46 -0.18 -15.09
C THR A 76 16.04 0.50 -13.85
N HIS A 77 15.49 1.66 -13.45
CA HIS A 77 15.90 2.38 -12.23
C HIS A 77 15.35 1.73 -10.96
N GLN A 78 14.37 0.84 -11.08
CA GLN A 78 13.99 -0.07 -10.00
C GLN A 78 15.09 -1.10 -9.70
N VAL A 79 16.18 -1.11 -10.47
CA VAL A 79 17.31 -2.01 -10.28
C VAL A 79 18.62 -1.21 -10.31
N GLY A 80 18.89 -0.40 -9.27
CA GLY A 80 20.22 0.22 -9.15
C GLY A 80 20.41 1.41 -8.21
N GLY A 81 19.67 1.53 -7.10
CA GLY A 81 19.92 2.56 -6.08
C GLY A 81 21.16 2.27 -5.21
N ALA A 82 21.99 3.30 -4.98
CA ALA A 82 23.16 3.22 -4.12
C ALA A 82 22.79 2.92 -2.66
N ILE A 83 23.68 2.21 -1.96
CA ILE A 83 23.61 1.84 -0.53
C ILE A 83 23.49 3.12 0.31
N THR A 84 22.31 3.46 0.81
CA THR A 84 22.14 4.56 1.78
C THR A 84 22.34 4.03 3.19
N LYS A 85 23.52 4.26 3.76
CA LYS A 85 23.81 4.01 5.19
C LYS A 85 23.07 4.97 6.12
N ASN A 86 22.68 6.15 5.63
CA ASN A 86 22.00 7.19 6.41
C ASN A 86 20.76 7.67 5.67
N PHE A 87 19.58 7.31 6.17
CA PHE A 87 18.33 7.89 5.68
C PHE A 87 18.23 9.35 6.10
N LYS A 88 17.81 10.22 5.19
CA LYS A 88 17.55 11.62 5.51
C LYS A 88 16.21 11.72 6.22
N THR A 89 16.18 12.32 7.40
CA THR A 89 14.92 12.62 8.10
C THR A 89 14.22 13.82 7.44
N ILE A 90 12.93 13.65 7.14
CA ILE A 90 12.08 14.64 6.47
C ILE A 90 10.80 14.84 7.27
N VAL A 91 10.41 16.09 7.45
CA VAL A 91 9.14 16.47 8.07
C VAL A 91 7.96 16.14 7.15
N HIS A 92 6.93 15.53 7.70
CA HIS A 92 5.69 15.22 6.98
C HIS A 92 4.89 16.49 6.68
N THR A 93 4.23 16.54 5.51
CA THR A 93 3.34 17.66 5.15
C THR A 93 2.18 17.81 6.15
N ARG A 94 1.71 16.69 6.70
CA ARG A 94 0.74 16.63 7.80
C ARG A 94 1.21 15.56 8.77
N ARG A 95 0.95 15.72 10.07
CA ARG A 95 1.29 14.71 11.08
C ARG A 95 0.66 13.34 10.75
N MET A 96 1.39 12.27 11.00
CA MET A 96 0.90 10.89 11.04
C MET A 96 0.60 10.52 12.49
N TYR A 97 -0.68 10.40 12.82
CA TYR A 97 -1.13 10.06 14.17
C TYR A 97 -1.13 8.55 14.40
N THR A 98 -1.14 8.16 15.67
CA THR A 98 -1.42 6.78 16.10
C THR A 98 -2.93 6.64 16.34
N LEU A 99 -3.45 5.43 16.24
CA LEU A 99 -4.84 5.14 16.61
C LEU A 99 -4.92 4.74 18.09
N GLU A 100 -5.99 5.14 18.76
CA GLU A 100 -6.36 4.54 20.04
C GLU A 100 -6.81 3.10 19.80
N ASN A 101 -6.42 2.19 20.70
CA ASN A 101 -6.80 0.79 20.64
C ASN A 101 -7.94 0.53 21.61
N THR A 102 -8.84 -0.36 21.23
CA THR A 102 -9.81 -1.01 22.11
C THR A 102 -9.79 -2.51 21.85
N TYR A 103 -10.18 -3.28 22.86
CA TYR A 103 -10.32 -4.74 22.81
C TYR A 103 -11.73 -5.18 23.18
N LEU A 104 -12.54 -4.25 23.73
CA LEU A 104 -13.79 -4.57 24.38
C LEU A 104 -14.97 -3.97 23.62
N LYS A 105 -16.03 -4.76 23.47
CA LYS A 105 -17.25 -4.35 22.76
C LYS A 105 -17.93 -3.14 23.40
N ASN A 106 -17.92 -3.05 24.74
CA ASN A 106 -18.51 -1.92 25.48
C ASN A 106 -17.74 -0.62 25.24
N GLU A 107 -16.41 -0.64 25.29
CA GLU A 107 -15.60 0.55 24.98
C GLU A 107 -15.85 1.05 23.54
N LEU A 108 -15.97 0.12 22.58
CA LEU A 108 -16.34 0.46 21.21
C LEU A 108 -17.75 1.06 21.12
N GLN A 109 -18.71 0.52 21.88
CA GLN A 109 -20.07 1.03 21.94
C GLN A 109 -20.11 2.46 22.49
N ASP A 110 -19.36 2.72 23.56
CA ASP A 110 -19.24 4.05 24.17
C ASP A 110 -18.61 5.04 23.19
N TRP A 111 -17.57 4.65 22.46
CA TRP A 111 -16.94 5.47 21.42
C TRP A 111 -17.93 5.83 20.29
N VAL A 112 -18.72 4.86 19.81
CA VAL A 112 -19.78 5.11 18.80
C VAL A 112 -20.86 6.05 19.36
N GLY A 113 -21.27 5.87 20.61
CA GLY A 113 -22.22 6.75 21.29
C GLY A 113 -21.71 8.18 21.43
N GLN A 114 -20.43 8.35 21.78
CA GLN A 114 -19.78 9.66 21.90
C GLN A 114 -19.73 10.38 20.54
N ILE A 115 -19.39 9.68 19.46
CA ILE A 115 -19.41 10.25 18.11
C ILE A 115 -20.82 10.68 17.72
N SER A 116 -21.80 9.81 17.92
CA SER A 116 -23.19 10.05 17.52
C SER A 116 -23.87 11.17 18.31
N SER A 117 -23.41 11.43 19.55
CA SER A 117 -23.89 12.54 20.38
C SER A 117 -23.18 13.86 20.07
N THR A 118 -21.95 13.81 19.58
CA THR A 118 -21.19 15.00 19.19
C THR A 118 -21.66 15.55 17.84
N LEU A 119 -21.97 14.67 16.89
CA LEU A 119 -22.40 15.04 15.54
C LEU A 119 -23.92 15.17 15.48
N SER A 120 -24.41 16.22 14.81
CA SER A 120 -25.86 16.47 14.66
C SER A 120 -26.49 15.66 13.51
N ASP A 121 -25.66 15.18 12.58
CA ASP A 121 -26.07 14.44 11.38
C ASP A 121 -25.97 12.92 11.56
N LYS A 122 -26.60 12.18 10.64
CA LYS A 122 -26.43 10.72 10.58
C LYS A 122 -24.96 10.36 10.33
N VAL A 123 -24.42 9.47 11.15
CA VAL A 123 -23.03 9.02 11.07
C VAL A 123 -22.95 7.67 10.37
N SER A 124 -22.05 7.57 9.40
CA SER A 124 -21.60 6.32 8.79
C SER A 124 -20.13 6.09 9.13
N PHE A 125 -19.72 4.83 9.09
CA PHE A 125 -18.39 4.36 9.41
C PHE A 125 -17.82 3.54 8.25
N CYS A 126 -16.50 3.53 8.15
CA CYS A 126 -15.73 2.66 7.28
C CYS A 126 -14.92 1.71 8.16
N CYS A 127 -15.18 0.41 8.01
CA CYS A 127 -14.45 -0.66 8.63
C CYS A 127 -13.40 -1.17 7.65
N GLU A 128 -12.14 -1.27 8.07
CA GLU A 128 -11.02 -1.72 7.23
C GLU A 128 -10.04 -2.57 8.05
N PRO A 129 -9.30 -3.51 7.43
CA PRO A 129 -8.35 -4.33 8.18
C PRO A 129 -7.24 -3.48 8.81
N LYS A 130 -6.88 -3.81 10.05
CA LYS A 130 -5.69 -3.23 10.70
C LYS A 130 -4.46 -4.03 10.27
N TYR A 131 -3.80 -3.56 9.22
CA TYR A 131 -2.60 -4.21 8.67
C TYR A 131 -1.46 -4.27 9.70
N ASP A 132 -0.82 -5.42 9.82
CA ASP A 132 0.34 -5.59 10.70
C ASP A 132 1.64 -5.35 9.93
N GLY A 133 2.11 -4.11 9.95
CA GLY A 133 3.25 -3.68 9.14
C GLY A 133 3.86 -2.37 9.61
N ILE A 134 4.39 -1.60 8.67
CA ILE A 134 4.98 -0.28 8.93
C ILE A 134 4.24 0.79 8.16
N SER A 135 3.82 1.84 8.86
CA SER A 135 3.23 3.01 8.23
C SER A 135 4.24 3.79 7.39
N ILE A 136 3.85 4.08 6.16
CA ILE A 136 4.60 4.86 5.17
C ILE A 136 3.68 5.95 4.57
N SER A 137 4.26 7.10 4.21
CA SER A 137 3.60 8.15 3.44
C SER A 137 4.27 8.31 2.09
N LEU A 138 3.53 8.12 1.00
CA LEU A 138 4.00 8.27 -0.37
C LEU A 138 3.48 9.58 -0.96
N THR A 139 4.37 10.49 -1.33
CA THR A 139 4.00 11.71 -2.04
C THR A 139 4.03 11.46 -3.54
N TYR A 140 2.94 11.79 -4.22
CA TYR A 140 2.87 11.82 -5.68
C TYR A 140 2.81 13.26 -6.19
N LYS A 141 3.53 13.52 -7.30
CA LYS A 141 3.47 14.79 -8.03
C LYS A 141 3.30 14.53 -9.52
N HIS A 142 2.28 15.14 -10.10
CA HIS A 142 1.91 14.95 -11.51
C HIS A 142 1.85 13.46 -11.89
N GLY A 143 1.32 12.64 -10.98
CA GLY A 143 1.19 11.19 -11.16
C GLY A 143 2.45 10.36 -10.94
N ASN A 144 3.60 10.96 -10.65
CA ASN A 144 4.83 10.21 -10.41
C ASN A 144 5.13 10.13 -8.91
N LEU A 145 5.63 8.97 -8.45
CA LEU A 145 6.12 8.81 -7.10
C LEU A 145 7.30 9.78 -6.89
N TRP A 146 7.09 10.75 -6.00
CA TRP A 146 8.06 11.79 -5.72
C TRP A 146 8.88 11.49 -4.48
N ARG A 147 8.26 10.90 -3.46
CA ARG A 147 8.91 10.61 -2.18
C ARG A 147 8.18 9.53 -1.41
N ALA A 148 8.90 8.76 -0.61
CA ALA A 148 8.35 7.90 0.43
C ALA A 148 9.04 8.18 1.78
N ILE A 149 8.25 8.44 2.82
CA ILE A 149 8.74 8.75 4.16
C ILE A 149 8.13 7.76 5.15
N THR A 150 8.95 7.16 6.01
CA THR A 150 8.45 6.35 7.15
C THR A 150 7.68 7.21 8.15
N ARG A 151 6.88 6.60 9.02
CA ARG A 151 6.17 7.36 10.07
C ARG A 151 7.12 8.15 10.99
N GLY A 152 8.19 7.50 11.44
CA GLY A 152 9.05 8.01 12.51
C GLY A 152 8.26 8.34 13.78
N ASP A 153 8.44 9.55 14.30
CA ASP A 153 7.71 10.08 15.46
C ASP A 153 6.31 10.63 15.12
N GLY A 154 5.93 10.56 13.83
CA GLY A 154 4.67 11.07 13.30
C GLY A 154 4.75 12.52 12.79
N LEU A 155 5.74 13.31 13.23
CA LEU A 155 6.04 14.64 12.69
C LEU A 155 7.07 14.56 11.56
N GLN A 156 8.06 13.69 11.72
CA GLN A 156 9.11 13.45 10.75
C GLN A 156 9.48 11.97 10.69
N GLY A 157 10.03 11.55 9.56
CA GLY A 157 10.51 10.20 9.37
C GLY A 157 11.59 10.10 8.30
N ASP A 158 12.05 8.89 8.07
CA ASP A 158 13.16 8.58 7.18
C ASP A 158 12.71 8.55 5.72
N ASP A 159 13.41 9.26 4.83
CA ASP A 159 13.23 9.19 3.38
C ASP A 159 13.76 7.86 2.84
N VAL A 160 12.85 6.94 2.56
CA VAL A 160 13.12 5.58 2.07
C VAL A 160 12.70 5.41 0.61
N THR A 161 12.67 6.50 -0.16
CA THR A 161 12.16 6.50 -1.55
C THR A 161 12.83 5.45 -2.43
N ALA A 162 14.14 5.27 -2.32
CA ALA A 162 14.91 4.30 -3.11
C ALA A 162 14.57 2.83 -2.81
N HIS A 163 14.20 2.53 -1.56
CA HIS A 163 13.77 1.18 -1.15
C HIS A 163 12.34 0.94 -1.61
N ILE A 164 11.48 1.93 -1.39
CA ILE A 164 10.06 1.87 -1.69
C ILE A 164 9.79 1.75 -3.19
N SER A 165 10.61 2.34 -4.06
CA SER A 165 10.45 2.23 -5.52
C SER A 165 10.60 0.80 -6.07
N ASN A 166 11.14 -0.12 -5.26
CA ASN A 166 11.32 -1.54 -5.63
C ASN A 166 10.15 -2.42 -5.18
N ILE A 167 9.22 -1.88 -4.40
CA ILE A 167 8.01 -2.58 -3.95
C ILE A 167 6.99 -2.56 -5.09
N LYS A 168 6.64 -3.75 -5.57
CA LYS A 168 5.97 -3.92 -6.87
C LYS A 168 4.50 -3.48 -6.85
N THR A 169 3.86 -3.51 -5.69
CA THR A 169 2.48 -3.03 -5.52
C THR A 169 2.38 -1.51 -5.43
N ILE A 170 3.50 -0.78 -5.49
CA ILE A 170 3.53 0.67 -5.50
C ILE A 170 3.70 1.16 -6.94
N PRO A 171 2.68 1.81 -7.53
CA PRO A 171 2.79 2.37 -8.87
C PRO A 171 3.78 3.54 -8.87
N LEU A 172 4.88 3.43 -9.61
CA LEU A 172 5.78 4.58 -9.81
C LEU A 172 5.12 5.71 -10.60
N LYS A 173 4.17 5.34 -11.48
CA LYS A 173 3.34 6.26 -12.24
C LYS A 173 1.88 5.83 -12.12
N LEU A 174 1.04 6.76 -11.69
CA LEU A 174 -0.40 6.54 -11.52
C LEU A 174 -1.12 6.49 -12.86
N ILE A 175 -2.25 5.81 -12.85
CA ILE A 175 -3.18 5.67 -13.98
C ILE A 175 -4.45 6.47 -13.69
N GLY A 176 -5.11 6.98 -14.72
CA GLY A 176 -6.42 7.66 -14.57
C GLY A 176 -6.31 9.12 -14.15
N ASN A 177 -7.37 9.61 -13.49
CA ASN A 177 -7.50 11.00 -13.08
C ASN A 177 -7.11 11.16 -11.60
N TYR A 178 -5.96 11.77 -11.35
CA TYR A 178 -5.41 11.98 -10.01
C TYR A 178 -5.08 13.47 -9.78
N PRO A 179 -5.05 13.92 -8.51
CA PRO A 179 -4.65 15.29 -8.16
C PRO A 179 -3.20 15.57 -8.58
N GLN A 180 -2.89 16.85 -8.83
CA GLN A 180 -1.52 17.26 -9.17
C GLN A 180 -0.50 16.93 -8.08
N LYS A 181 -0.91 17.00 -6.81
CA LYS A 181 -0.07 16.62 -5.67
C LYS A 181 -0.92 16.11 -4.52
N PHE A 182 -0.57 14.95 -4.00
CA PHE A 182 -1.17 14.38 -2.80
C PHE A 182 -0.19 13.43 -2.12
N ASP A 183 -0.46 13.13 -0.86
CA ASP A 183 0.19 12.06 -0.11
C ASP A 183 -0.81 10.90 0.02
N ILE A 184 -0.39 9.67 -0.23
CA ILE A 184 -1.15 8.46 0.10
C ILE A 184 -0.41 7.69 1.20
N ARG A 185 -1.13 7.40 2.27
CA ARG A 185 -0.62 6.69 3.44
C ARG A 185 -1.13 5.28 3.42
N GLY A 186 -0.27 4.37 3.84
CA GLY A 186 -0.57 2.96 3.89
C GLY A 186 0.43 2.24 4.77
N GLU A 187 0.27 0.93 4.77
CA GLU A 187 1.12 0.01 5.53
C GLU A 187 1.96 -0.81 4.56
N ILE A 188 3.26 -0.93 4.86
CA ILE A 188 4.16 -1.90 4.25
C ILE A 188 4.09 -3.17 5.07
N VAL A 189 3.56 -4.25 4.48
CA VAL A 189 3.40 -5.56 5.11
C VAL A 189 4.28 -6.61 4.45
N MET A 190 4.72 -7.58 5.23
CA MET A 190 5.43 -8.76 4.73
C MET A 190 4.43 -9.92 4.54
N PRO A 191 4.40 -10.57 3.37
CA PRO A 191 3.60 -11.77 3.19
C PRO A 191 4.04 -12.89 4.14
N LYS A 192 3.10 -13.71 4.63
CA LYS A 192 3.35 -14.82 5.56
C LYS A 192 4.39 -15.81 5.01
N VAL A 193 4.27 -16.16 3.73
CA VAL A 193 5.20 -17.07 3.04
C VAL A 193 6.61 -16.50 3.03
N ASP A 194 6.76 -15.21 2.71
CA ASP A 194 8.07 -14.55 2.70
C ASP A 194 8.68 -14.44 4.11
N PHE A 195 7.84 -14.21 5.12
CA PHE A 195 8.25 -14.19 6.52
C PHE A 195 8.81 -15.56 6.97
N GLU A 196 8.11 -16.65 6.66
CA GLU A 196 8.57 -18.01 6.96
C GLU A 196 9.88 -18.35 6.25
N ILE A 197 9.99 -18.01 4.96
CA ILE A 197 11.23 -18.20 4.17
C ILE A 197 12.39 -17.40 4.79
N LEU A 198 12.14 -16.15 5.18
CA LEU A 198 13.15 -15.29 5.78
C LEU A 198 13.66 -15.85 7.11
N ASN A 199 12.75 -16.25 8.00
CA ASN A 199 13.13 -16.83 9.29
C ASN A 199 13.87 -18.16 9.13
N LYS A 200 13.44 -19.02 8.20
CA LYS A 200 14.18 -20.24 7.87
C LYS A 200 15.62 -19.94 7.42
N LYS A 201 15.81 -18.99 6.51
CA LYS A 201 17.15 -18.57 6.06
C LYS A 201 18.01 -17.98 7.18
N ARG A 202 17.40 -17.31 8.17
CA ARG A 202 18.11 -16.77 9.35
C ARG A 202 18.55 -17.90 10.28
N LYS A 203 17.65 -18.84 10.55
CA LYS A 203 17.92 -20.04 11.34
C LYS A 203 19.04 -20.89 10.74
N ASP A 204 19.02 -21.10 9.42
CA ASP A 204 20.07 -21.84 8.70
C ASP A 204 21.45 -21.17 8.80
N ARG A 205 21.48 -19.85 9.04
CA ARG A 205 22.70 -19.05 9.29
C ARG A 205 23.08 -18.92 10.77
N GLY A 206 22.31 -19.53 11.69
CA GLY A 206 22.50 -19.38 13.13
C GLY A 206 22.10 -17.99 13.66
N GLU A 207 21.37 -17.20 12.88
CA GLU A 207 20.83 -15.90 13.29
C GLU A 207 19.49 -16.08 14.02
N SER A 208 19.17 -15.18 14.96
CA SER A 208 17.85 -15.17 15.61
C SER A 208 16.73 -14.86 14.63
N GLU A 209 15.63 -15.59 14.72
CA GLU A 209 14.40 -15.36 13.96
C GLU A 209 13.75 -14.02 14.34
N TYR A 210 13.00 -13.43 13.43
CA TYR A 210 12.14 -12.29 13.73
C TYR A 210 10.88 -12.76 14.47
N ASN A 211 10.47 -11.99 15.48
CA ASN A 211 9.31 -12.30 16.31
C ASN A 211 7.96 -12.04 15.63
N SER A 212 7.92 -11.16 14.62
CA SER A 212 6.70 -10.80 13.88
C SER A 212 7.00 -10.38 12.45
N SER A 213 6.00 -10.53 11.57
CA SER A 213 6.05 -10.08 10.17
C SER A 213 6.25 -8.56 10.07
N GLN A 214 5.70 -7.77 10.99
CA GLN A 214 5.99 -6.34 11.14
C GLN A 214 7.48 -6.07 11.40
N SER A 215 8.09 -6.78 12.35
CA SER A 215 9.52 -6.59 12.68
C SER A 215 10.40 -6.95 11.49
N ALA A 216 10.06 -8.03 10.79
CA ALA A 216 10.75 -8.47 9.59
C ALA A 216 10.59 -7.47 8.43
N ALA A 217 9.40 -6.90 8.23
CA ALA A 217 9.17 -5.83 7.26
C ALA A 217 10.02 -4.60 7.60
N SER A 218 10.10 -4.22 8.89
CA SER A 218 10.86 -3.05 9.37
C SER A 218 12.34 -3.19 9.16
N ALA A 219 12.87 -4.37 9.48
CA ALA A 219 14.25 -4.68 9.14
C ALA A 219 14.45 -4.62 7.62
N SER A 220 13.61 -5.34 6.84
CA SER A 220 13.67 -5.40 5.37
C SER A 220 13.77 -4.01 4.75
N LEU A 221 12.87 -3.09 5.11
CA LEU A 221 12.83 -1.75 4.55
C LEU A 221 14.09 -0.91 4.82
N LYS A 222 14.81 -1.22 5.90
CA LYS A 222 16.02 -0.49 6.31
C LYS A 222 17.33 -1.21 5.93
N PHE A 223 17.28 -2.33 5.20
CA PHE A 223 18.49 -3.00 4.75
C PHE A 223 19.28 -2.12 3.78
N GLU A 224 20.61 -2.16 3.93
CA GLU A 224 21.55 -1.46 3.07
C GLU A 224 21.47 -1.93 1.61
N ASN A 225 21.20 -3.23 1.41
CA ASN A 225 21.09 -3.82 0.09
C ASN A 225 19.63 -3.88 -0.37
N ILE A 226 19.22 -2.88 -1.14
CA ILE A 226 17.89 -2.80 -1.77
C ILE A 226 17.57 -3.99 -2.69
N HIS A 227 18.57 -4.78 -3.08
CA HIS A 227 18.39 -5.93 -3.96
C HIS A 227 18.02 -7.21 -3.21
N GLU A 228 17.99 -7.19 -1.88
CA GLU A 228 17.60 -8.35 -1.10
C GLU A 228 16.16 -8.77 -1.42
N MET A 229 15.97 -10.08 -1.61
CA MET A 229 14.71 -10.68 -2.03
C MET A 229 13.55 -10.35 -1.07
N SER A 230 13.85 -10.17 0.22
CA SER A 230 12.87 -9.79 1.27
C SER A 230 12.22 -8.43 1.00
N CYS A 231 12.94 -7.48 0.41
CA CYS A 231 12.40 -6.15 0.11
C CYS A 231 11.44 -6.16 -1.09
N LYS A 232 11.70 -7.02 -2.08
CA LYS A 232 10.96 -7.04 -3.36
C LYS A 232 9.54 -7.60 -3.23
N ASN A 233 9.28 -8.40 -2.20
CA ASN A 233 8.00 -9.07 -1.98
C ASN A 233 7.14 -8.38 -0.91
N LEU A 234 7.63 -7.28 -0.33
CA LEU A 234 6.79 -6.43 0.52
C LEU A 234 5.58 -5.94 -0.27
N ILE A 235 4.48 -5.69 0.45
CA ILE A 235 3.23 -5.21 -0.12
C ILE A 235 2.88 -3.88 0.54
N PHE A 236 2.46 -2.91 -0.27
CA PHE A 236 1.85 -1.67 0.20
C PHE A 236 0.33 -1.75 0.12
N LEU A 237 -0.34 -1.44 1.22
CA LEU A 237 -1.80 -1.38 1.34
C LEU A 237 -2.20 0.02 1.83
N PRO A 238 -2.88 0.84 0.99
CA PRO A 238 -3.27 2.19 1.36
C PRO A 238 -4.44 2.19 2.35
N TYR A 239 -4.44 3.17 3.25
CA TYR A 239 -5.53 3.40 4.21
C TYR A 239 -5.90 4.87 4.36
N SER A 240 -5.26 5.82 3.65
CA SER A 240 -5.65 7.24 3.68
C SER A 240 -5.04 8.02 2.51
N ILE A 241 -5.78 8.99 1.99
CA ILE A 241 -5.28 10.00 1.05
C ILE A 241 -5.32 11.37 1.74
N VAL A 242 -4.23 12.12 1.61
CA VAL A 242 -4.05 13.44 2.19
C VAL A 242 -3.68 14.45 1.11
N GLY A 243 -4.50 15.48 0.95
CA GLY A 243 -4.32 16.52 -0.06
C GLY A 243 -5.17 17.75 0.25
N LYS A 244 -4.98 18.84 -0.52
CA LYS A 244 -5.80 20.05 -0.43
C LYS A 244 -7.01 19.99 -1.36
N ASP A 245 -6.81 19.52 -2.59
CA ASP A 245 -7.80 19.58 -3.66
C ASP A 245 -8.34 18.18 -4.02
N LEU A 246 -8.65 17.40 -2.98
CA LEU A 246 -9.29 16.10 -3.17
C LEU A 246 -10.80 16.34 -3.27
N THR A 247 -11.39 16.09 -4.44
CA THR A 247 -12.85 16.12 -4.66
C THR A 247 -13.49 14.85 -4.12
N ILE A 248 -13.40 14.64 -2.80
CA ILE A 248 -13.88 13.46 -2.07
C ILE A 248 -14.67 13.90 -0.85
N ASN A 249 -15.76 13.19 -0.56
CA ASN A 249 -16.62 13.48 0.59
C ASN A 249 -16.46 12.43 1.68
N THR A 250 -16.17 11.18 1.31
CA THR A 250 -16.00 10.08 2.25
C THR A 250 -14.60 9.48 2.20
N HIS A 251 -14.22 8.83 3.30
CA HIS A 251 -12.99 8.06 3.42
C HIS A 251 -13.00 6.87 2.47
N SER A 252 -14.12 6.14 2.39
CA SER A 252 -14.29 5.01 1.48
C SER A 252 -14.10 5.40 0.01
N GLU A 253 -14.69 6.50 -0.45
CA GLU A 253 -14.48 7.08 -1.79
C GLU A 253 -12.99 7.27 -2.07
N SER A 254 -12.24 7.80 -1.10
CA SER A 254 -10.80 8.02 -1.24
C SER A 254 -10.05 6.70 -1.48
N ILE A 255 -10.42 5.63 -0.78
CA ILE A 255 -9.76 4.33 -0.92
C ILE A 255 -10.14 3.67 -2.25
N TYR A 256 -11.40 3.76 -2.68
CA TYR A 256 -11.80 3.29 -4.01
C TYR A 256 -11.12 4.08 -5.13
N MET A 257 -10.89 5.38 -4.97
CA MET A 257 -10.10 6.17 -5.91
C MET A 257 -8.66 5.67 -6.01
N ALA A 258 -8.01 5.34 -4.88
CA ALA A 258 -6.67 4.75 -4.91
C ALA A 258 -6.62 3.48 -5.76
N LYS A 259 -7.65 2.63 -5.68
CA LYS A 259 -7.76 1.44 -6.55
C LYS A 259 -7.74 1.81 -8.04
N THR A 260 -8.47 2.85 -8.43
CA THR A 260 -8.48 3.32 -9.84
C THR A 260 -7.13 3.89 -10.32
N TRP A 261 -6.25 4.27 -9.39
CA TRP A 261 -4.91 4.79 -9.70
C TRP A 261 -3.83 3.72 -9.80
N GLY A 262 -4.19 2.44 -9.61
CA GLY A 262 -3.29 1.30 -9.68
C GLY A 262 -2.80 0.79 -8.32
N PHE A 263 -3.40 1.22 -7.21
CA PHE A 263 -3.07 0.67 -5.89
C PHE A 263 -3.87 -0.61 -5.59
N LYS A 264 -3.20 -1.55 -4.90
CA LYS A 264 -3.88 -2.71 -4.30
C LYS A 264 -4.66 -2.26 -3.08
N VAL A 265 -5.96 -2.56 -3.03
CA VAL A 265 -6.87 -2.21 -1.93
C VAL A 265 -7.54 -3.49 -1.42
N SER A 266 -7.71 -3.61 -0.11
CA SER A 266 -8.39 -4.76 0.49
C SER A 266 -9.86 -4.82 0.09
N ASN A 267 -10.36 -6.03 -0.15
CA ASN A 267 -11.79 -6.28 -0.38
C ASN A 267 -12.59 -6.35 0.92
N LEU A 268 -11.94 -6.30 2.09
CA LEU A 268 -12.57 -6.31 3.41
C LEU A 268 -12.92 -4.90 3.91
N ILE A 269 -12.96 -3.92 3.01
CA ILE A 269 -13.36 -2.54 3.34
C ILE A 269 -14.87 -2.44 3.17
N SER A 270 -15.54 -2.06 4.26
CA SER A 270 -17.00 -2.02 4.33
C SER A 270 -17.50 -0.70 4.91
N GLU A 271 -18.51 -0.14 4.27
CA GLU A 271 -19.26 1.00 4.80
C GLU A 271 -20.45 0.51 5.63
N VAL A 272 -20.59 1.02 6.85
CA VAL A 272 -21.62 0.60 7.79
C VAL A 272 -22.21 1.80 8.54
N SER A 273 -23.45 1.69 8.99
CA SER A 273 -24.17 2.80 9.64
C SER A 273 -24.80 2.45 10.98
N SER A 274 -24.44 1.30 11.56
CA SER A 274 -24.93 0.87 12.88
C SER A 274 -23.85 0.14 13.65
N PHE A 275 -23.98 0.14 14.98
CA PHE A 275 -23.08 -0.59 15.86
C PHE A 275 -23.08 -2.10 15.58
N ASP A 276 -24.25 -2.69 15.35
CA ASP A 276 -24.37 -4.12 15.00
C ASP A 276 -23.65 -4.45 13.69
N ALA A 277 -23.71 -3.55 12.70
CA ALA A 277 -22.99 -3.74 11.44
C ALA A 277 -21.46 -3.63 11.61
N ILE A 278 -20.99 -2.76 12.51
CA ILE A 278 -19.57 -2.71 12.92
C ILE A 278 -19.16 -4.03 13.57
N VAL A 279 -19.97 -4.55 14.49
CA VAL A 279 -19.75 -5.83 15.16
C VAL A 279 -19.68 -6.99 14.17
N ASN A 280 -20.56 -7.01 13.17
CA ASN A 280 -20.51 -8.01 12.09
C ASN A 280 -19.21 -7.90 11.29
N CYS A 281 -18.77 -6.68 10.94
CA CYS A 281 -17.48 -6.48 10.27
C CYS A 281 -16.29 -6.98 11.09
N ILE A 282 -16.29 -6.78 12.41
CA ILE A 282 -15.28 -7.33 13.32
C ILE A 282 -15.25 -8.86 13.24
N ASN A 283 -16.41 -9.51 13.36
CA ASN A 283 -16.52 -10.97 13.31
C ASN A 283 -16.08 -11.54 11.97
N ASP A 284 -16.60 -11.00 10.86
CA ASP A 284 -16.27 -11.46 9.51
C ASP A 284 -14.77 -11.31 9.23
N THR A 285 -14.20 -10.15 9.58
CA THR A 285 -12.76 -9.91 9.43
C THR A 285 -11.93 -10.85 10.29
N SER A 286 -12.38 -11.17 11.51
CA SER A 286 -11.67 -12.09 12.41
C SER A 286 -11.55 -13.52 11.86
N ILE A 287 -12.51 -13.93 11.03
CA ILE A 287 -12.54 -15.23 10.33
C ILE A 287 -11.71 -15.12 9.04
N GLU A 288 -11.97 -14.11 8.21
CA GLU A 288 -11.31 -13.93 6.92
C GLU A 288 -9.80 -13.68 7.04
N ARG A 289 -9.31 -13.13 8.16
CA ARG A 289 -7.87 -12.90 8.40
C ARG A 289 -7.00 -14.14 8.23
N GLN A 290 -7.57 -15.33 8.48
CA GLN A 290 -6.84 -16.60 8.35
C GLN A 290 -6.47 -16.89 6.89
N LYS A 291 -7.26 -16.39 5.93
CA LYS A 291 -7.09 -16.60 4.48
C LYS A 291 -6.20 -15.53 3.84
N LEU A 292 -5.89 -14.45 4.54
CA LEU A 292 -5.06 -13.38 4.00
C LEU A 292 -3.59 -13.82 3.88
N PRO A 293 -2.90 -13.44 2.79
CA PRO A 293 -1.49 -13.78 2.58
C PRO A 293 -0.54 -12.94 3.45
N TYR A 294 -1.06 -12.06 4.29
CA TYR A 294 -0.34 -11.21 5.24
C TYR A 294 -1.12 -11.15 6.56
N ASP A 295 -0.47 -10.66 7.61
CA ASP A 295 -1.08 -10.54 8.93
C ASP A 295 -1.90 -9.25 9.08
N ILE A 296 -3.01 -9.37 9.81
CA ILE A 296 -3.77 -8.26 10.35
C ILE A 296 -4.03 -8.52 11.84
N ASP A 297 -3.89 -7.48 12.67
CA ASP A 297 -4.00 -7.60 14.13
C ASP A 297 -5.31 -7.02 14.69
N GLY A 298 -6.25 -6.67 13.81
CA GLY A 298 -7.54 -6.10 14.18
C GLY A 298 -8.30 -5.53 12.99
N ILE A 299 -9.25 -4.66 13.30
CA ILE A 299 -9.97 -3.82 12.37
C ILE A 299 -9.85 -2.35 12.81
N VAL A 300 -9.78 -1.44 11.86
CA VAL A 300 -9.87 0.00 12.11
C VAL A 300 -11.28 0.45 11.74
N ILE A 301 -11.92 1.16 12.65
CA ILE A 301 -13.23 1.78 12.44
C ILE A 301 -13.00 3.28 12.34
N LYS A 302 -13.44 3.90 11.23
CA LYS A 302 -13.32 5.33 10.98
C LYS A 302 -14.68 5.92 10.71
N VAL A 303 -14.97 7.13 11.20
CA VAL A 303 -16.11 7.92 10.69
C VAL A 303 -15.90 8.16 9.20
N ASN A 304 -16.89 7.84 8.37
CA ASN A 304 -16.70 7.79 6.92
C ASN A 304 -16.68 9.20 6.30
N HIS A 305 -17.57 10.11 6.71
CA HIS A 305 -17.61 11.47 6.16
C HIS A 305 -16.40 12.31 6.61
N LEU A 306 -15.67 12.88 5.65
CA LEU A 306 -14.46 13.67 5.92
C LEU A 306 -14.76 15.02 6.59
N THR A 307 -15.97 15.55 6.41
CA THR A 307 -16.46 16.73 7.14
C THR A 307 -16.61 16.43 8.64
N HIS A 308 -17.21 15.29 8.99
CA HIS A 308 -17.32 14.85 10.37
C HIS A 308 -15.95 14.56 11.01
N GLN A 309 -15.00 13.99 10.25
CA GLN A 309 -13.63 13.81 10.74
C GLN A 309 -12.96 15.16 11.10
N LYS A 310 -13.18 16.21 10.30
CA LYS A 310 -12.65 17.56 10.58
C LYS A 310 -13.29 18.16 11.83
N GLU A 311 -14.60 17.98 12.01
CA GLU A 311 -15.36 18.48 13.16
C GLU A 311 -14.94 17.80 14.47
N LEU A 312 -14.81 16.47 14.47
CA LEU A 312 -14.34 15.70 15.62
C LEU A 312 -12.88 16.01 15.97
N GLY A 313 -12.04 16.20 14.95
CA GLY A 313 -10.64 16.58 15.12
C GLY A 313 -9.79 15.48 15.78
N PHE A 314 -8.81 15.92 16.57
CA PHE A 314 -7.77 15.07 17.13
C PHE A 314 -7.61 15.32 18.64
N THR A 315 -7.14 14.31 19.37
CA THR A 315 -6.46 14.50 20.66
C THR A 315 -5.02 14.93 20.41
N GLU A 316 -4.20 14.98 21.45
CA GLU A 316 -2.76 15.24 21.29
C GLU A 316 -2.09 14.23 20.36
N ASN A 317 -2.51 12.97 20.38
CA ASN A 317 -1.79 11.86 19.74
C ASN A 317 -2.62 10.94 18.84
N ALA A 318 -3.95 11.10 18.81
CA ALA A 318 -4.85 10.25 18.03
C ALA A 318 -6.01 11.03 17.38
N PRO A 319 -6.56 10.57 16.25
CA PRO A 319 -7.82 11.08 15.72
C PRO A 319 -8.99 10.66 16.62
N LYS A 320 -9.91 11.58 16.93
CA LYS A 320 -11.14 11.23 17.69
C LYS A 320 -12.15 10.44 16.85
N TRP A 321 -11.99 10.51 15.53
CA TRP A 321 -12.87 9.92 14.53
C TRP A 321 -12.45 8.51 14.07
N ALA A 322 -11.40 7.92 14.66
CA ALA A 322 -10.99 6.56 14.33
C ALA A 322 -10.47 5.78 15.55
N VAL A 323 -10.79 4.49 15.61
CA VAL A 323 -10.33 3.57 16.65
C VAL A 323 -9.90 2.23 16.04
N ALA A 324 -8.89 1.60 16.64
CA ALA A 324 -8.44 0.27 16.30
C ALA A 324 -9.04 -0.75 17.26
N PHE A 325 -9.93 -1.62 16.78
CA PHE A 325 -10.40 -2.77 17.54
C PHE A 325 -9.46 -3.96 17.28
N LYS A 326 -8.68 -4.35 18.29
CA LYS A 326 -7.66 -5.40 18.14
C LYS A 326 -8.23 -6.78 18.45
N PHE A 327 -7.79 -7.77 17.69
CA PHE A 327 -8.15 -9.17 17.97
C PHE A 327 -7.31 -9.73 19.10
N GLU A 328 -7.94 -10.44 20.03
CA GLU A 328 -7.23 -11.33 20.96
C GLU A 328 -6.65 -12.54 20.20
N SER A 329 -5.59 -13.15 20.74
CA SER A 329 -4.86 -14.25 20.11
C SER A 329 -5.75 -15.47 19.81
N SER A 330 -5.54 -16.05 18.62
CA SER A 330 -6.10 -17.27 17.98
C SER A 330 -7.58 -17.64 18.13
N ASP A 331 -8.21 -17.48 19.29
CA ASP A 331 -9.61 -17.84 19.56
C ASP A 331 -10.48 -16.60 19.79
N PHE A 332 -10.58 -15.75 18.77
CA PHE A 332 -11.48 -14.60 18.85
C PHE A 332 -12.92 -15.05 18.61
N SER A 333 -13.73 -15.03 19.67
CA SER A 333 -15.19 -14.94 19.58
C SER A 333 -15.59 -13.73 20.41
N LEU A 334 -16.44 -12.85 19.87
CA LEU A 334 -17.08 -11.79 20.66
C LEU A 334 -18.00 -12.47 21.69
N LYS A 335 -17.42 -12.96 22.80
CA LYS A 335 -18.20 -13.47 23.92
C LYS A 335 -18.82 -12.28 24.63
N GLU A 336 -20.13 -12.31 24.79
CA GLU A 336 -20.79 -11.51 25.81
C GLU A 336 -20.14 -11.86 27.16
N ASN A 337 -19.79 -10.83 27.92
CA ASN A 337 -18.99 -10.90 29.13
C ASN A 337 -19.42 -12.03 30.09
N GLU A 338 -18.53 -12.98 30.35
CA GLU A 338 -18.32 -13.54 31.68
C GLU A 338 -16.82 -13.59 31.94
N TRP A 339 -16.26 -12.47 32.42
CA TRP A 339 -14.88 -12.44 32.89
C TRP A 339 -14.82 -13.05 34.29
N SER A 340 -14.35 -14.29 34.38
CA SER A 340 -13.91 -14.85 35.66
C SER A 340 -12.50 -14.34 35.99
N PHE A 341 -12.36 -13.79 37.20
CA PHE A 341 -11.24 -13.05 37.77
C PHE A 341 -9.90 -13.84 37.89
N LYS A 342 -9.68 -14.91 37.12
CA LYS A 342 -8.65 -15.92 37.42
C LYS A 342 -7.32 -15.82 36.67
N ASN A 343 -7.15 -14.89 35.72
CA ASN A 343 -5.91 -14.79 34.94
C ASN A 343 -5.06 -13.54 35.21
N TRP A 344 -5.34 -12.78 36.27
CA TRP A 344 -4.51 -11.64 36.68
C TRP A 344 -3.40 -12.00 37.69
N LEU A 345 -3.32 -13.24 38.17
CA LEU A 345 -2.45 -13.59 39.31
C LEU A 345 -1.44 -14.73 39.10
N ASN A 346 -0.95 -14.96 37.88
CA ASN A 346 0.23 -15.81 37.69
C ASN A 346 1.16 -15.27 36.58
N GLY A 347 2.19 -14.50 36.95
CA GLY A 347 3.41 -14.44 36.12
C GLY A 347 4.23 -13.14 36.05
N VAL A 348 4.45 -12.44 37.16
CA VAL A 348 5.76 -11.89 37.62
C VAL A 348 6.57 -10.94 36.70
N TRP A 349 6.65 -9.65 37.07
CA TRP A 349 7.94 -8.98 37.26
C TRP A 349 8.26 -9.01 38.76
N GLY A 350 9.54 -9.12 39.09
CA GLY A 350 9.99 -9.35 40.47
C GLY A 350 9.56 -8.30 41.51
N ALA A 351 9.54 -8.82 42.75
CA ALA A 351 9.31 -8.20 44.06
C ALA A 351 7.85 -7.90 44.44
#